data_AF-A0A438KCG2-F1
#
_entry.id   AF-A0A438KCG2-F1
#
_cell.length_a   1.000
_cell.length_b   1.000
_cell.length_c   1.000
_cell.angle_alpha   90.00
_cell.angle_beta   90.00
_cell.angle_gamma   90.00
#
_symmetry.space_group_name_H-M   'P 1'
#
loop_
_entity.id
_entity.type
_entity.pdbx_description
1 polymer ?
#
loop_
_entity_poly.entity_id
_entity_poly.type
_entity_poly.pdbx_seq_one_letter_code
_entity_poly.pdbx_strand_id
1 'polypeptide(L)'
;MTTPMLLMDLRSGQLLRQWVKEYCSFYYKTDEMVQKDSELQFWWKEVREEGHGDKKDEPWWPKMRTVKELIQTCTIIIWVASALHAAVNFGQYPYAGYLPNRPTISRRFMPEEGTPEYEELKSNPDKAFLENNHCPAADPSWHLPY
;
A
#
# COMPACT_ATOMS: atom_id res chain seq x y z
N MET A 1 14.24 12.90 1.75
CA MET A 1 14.18 11.51 1.25
C MET A 1 13.04 11.24 0.27
N THR A 2 12.30 12.25 -0.23
CA THR A 2 11.08 12.07 -1.04
C THR A 2 11.33 11.95 -2.55
N THR A 3 12.44 12.47 -3.06
CA THR A 3 12.70 12.53 -4.51
C THR A 3 13.07 11.20 -5.18
N PRO A 4 13.91 10.31 -4.60
CA PRO A 4 14.31 9.08 -5.29
C PRO A 4 13.19 8.03 -5.37
N MET A 5 12.32 7.94 -4.36
CA MET A 5 11.23 6.96 -4.33
C MET A 5 10.14 7.29 -5.37
N LEU A 6 9.75 8.56 -5.48
CA LEU A 6 8.85 9.05 -6.54
C LEU A 6 9.42 8.83 -7.95
N LEU A 7 10.74 9.01 -8.12
CA LEU A 7 11.38 8.82 -9.42
C LEU A 7 11.47 7.33 -9.83
N MET A 8 11.69 6.44 -8.85
CA MET A 8 11.66 4.99 -9.05
C MET A 8 10.25 4.49 -9.37
N ASP A 9 9.25 5.07 -8.72
CA ASP A 9 7.84 4.74 -8.95
C ASP A 9 7.38 5.14 -10.36
N LEU A 10 7.69 6.36 -10.80
CA LEU A 10 7.38 6.82 -12.15
C LEU A 10 8.08 5.99 -13.25
N ARG A 11 9.36 5.60 -13.03
CA ARG A 11 10.08 4.76 -14.01
C ARG A 11 9.57 3.33 -14.05
N SER A 12 9.34 2.72 -12.89
CA SER A 12 8.82 1.35 -12.81
C SER A 12 7.42 1.27 -13.42
N GLY A 13 6.55 2.24 -13.15
CA GLY A 13 5.23 2.34 -13.77
C GLY A 13 5.28 2.47 -15.30
N GLN A 14 6.21 3.26 -15.84
CA GLN A 14 6.39 3.40 -17.29
C GLN A 14 6.88 2.10 -17.95
N LEU A 15 7.86 1.43 -17.35
CA LEU A 15 8.41 0.17 -17.86
C LEU A 15 7.37 -0.95 -17.82
N LEU A 16 6.65 -1.09 -16.70
CA LEU A 16 5.57 -2.06 -16.56
C LEU A 16 4.48 -1.82 -17.60
N ARG A 17 4.06 -0.56 -17.78
CA ARG A 17 3.05 -0.21 -18.78
C ARG A 17 3.49 -0.57 -20.19
N GLN A 18 4.77 -0.37 -20.53
CA GLN A 18 5.30 -0.72 -21.84
C GLN A 18 5.29 -2.24 -22.06
N TRP A 19 5.75 -3.01 -21.07
CA TRP A 19 5.73 -4.48 -21.12
C TRP A 19 4.29 -5.03 -21.23
N VAL A 20 3.37 -4.56 -20.39
CA VAL A 20 1.95 -4.96 -20.44
C VAL A 20 1.34 -4.58 -21.79
N LYS A 21 1.65 -3.39 -22.31
CA LYS A 21 1.19 -2.96 -23.63
C LYS A 21 1.66 -3.93 -24.70
N GLU A 22 2.94 -4.28 -24.73
CA GLU A 22 3.49 -5.23 -25.71
C GLU A 22 2.81 -6.60 -25.61
N TYR A 23 2.65 -7.11 -24.39
CA TYR A 23 2.00 -8.40 -24.14
C TYR A 23 0.51 -8.39 -24.55
N CYS A 24 -0.29 -7.44 -24.07
CA CYS A 24 -1.70 -7.35 -24.43
C CYS A 24 -1.88 -7.10 -25.92
N SER A 25 -1.04 -6.27 -26.54
CA SER A 25 -1.10 -5.99 -27.98
C SER A 25 -0.73 -7.21 -28.83
N PHE A 26 -0.08 -8.23 -28.26
CA PHE A 26 0.15 -9.50 -28.95
C PHE A 26 -1.16 -10.27 -29.15
N TYR A 27 -1.99 -10.36 -28.11
CA TYR A 27 -3.24 -11.15 -28.10
C TYR A 27 -4.48 -10.36 -28.54
N TYR A 28 -4.59 -9.09 -28.17
CA TYR A 28 -5.75 -8.24 -28.44
C TYR A 28 -5.37 -7.13 -29.42
N LYS A 29 -5.72 -7.30 -30.69
CA LYS A 29 -5.43 -6.34 -31.77
C LYS A 29 -6.47 -5.22 -31.86
N THR A 30 -7.69 -5.49 -31.43
CA THR A 30 -8.81 -4.55 -31.49
C THR A 30 -9.65 -4.61 -30.23
N ASP A 31 -10.42 -3.54 -29.98
CA ASP A 31 -11.31 -3.45 -28.83
C ASP A 31 -12.43 -4.51 -28.90
N GLU A 32 -12.84 -4.93 -30.09
CA GLU A 32 -13.83 -5.99 -30.27
C GLU A 32 -13.32 -7.34 -29.75
N MET A 33 -12.02 -7.61 -29.79
CA MET A 33 -11.45 -8.84 -29.23
C MET A 33 -11.61 -8.87 -27.71
N VAL A 34 -11.42 -7.74 -27.03
CA VAL A 34 -11.63 -7.60 -25.58
C VAL A 34 -13.10 -7.78 -25.22
N GLN A 35 -14.01 -7.21 -26.01
CA GLN A 35 -15.45 -7.31 -25.77
C GLN A 35 -16.03 -8.71 -26.02
N LYS A 36 -15.42 -9.48 -26.94
CA LYS A 36 -15.86 -10.84 -27.30
C LYS A 36 -15.23 -11.93 -26.43
N ASP A 37 -14.21 -11.59 -25.65
CA ASP A 37 -13.57 -12.52 -24.73
C ASP A 37 -14.45 -12.73 -23.49
N SER A 38 -15.22 -13.82 -23.47
CA SER A 38 -16.13 -14.11 -22.37
C SER A 38 -15.40 -14.31 -21.05
N GLU A 39 -14.24 -14.96 -21.04
CA GLU A 39 -13.49 -15.23 -19.81
C GLU A 39 -13.01 -13.93 -19.18
N LEU A 40 -12.46 -13.02 -20.00
CA LEU A 40 -12.02 -11.70 -19.53
C LEU A 40 -13.20 -10.87 -18.99
N GLN A 41 -14.35 -10.89 -19.67
CA GLN A 41 -15.54 -10.16 -19.21
C GLN A 41 -16.08 -10.72 -17.88
N PHE A 42 -16.13 -12.05 -17.73
CA PHE A 42 -16.56 -12.67 -16.48
C PHE A 42 -15.59 -12.39 -15.34
N TRP A 43 -14.29 -12.53 -15.56
CA TRP A 43 -13.27 -12.20 -14.57
C TRP A 43 -13.40 -10.76 -14.07
N TRP A 44 -13.51 -9.79 -14.98
CA TRP A 44 -13.62 -8.38 -14.58
C TRP A 44 -14.91 -8.08 -13.83
N LYS A 45 -16.01 -8.72 -14.24
CA LYS A 45 -17.29 -8.63 -13.53
C LYS A 45 -17.17 -9.17 -12.11
N GLU A 46 -16.57 -10.35 -11.91
CA GLU A 46 -16.40 -10.96 -10.59
C GLU A 46 -15.52 -10.10 -9.68
N VAL A 47 -14.38 -9.59 -10.19
CA VAL A 47 -13.50 -8.68 -9.44
C VAL A 47 -14.26 -7.46 -8.93
N ARG A 48 -15.10 -6.85 -9.77
CA ARG A 48 -15.87 -5.66 -9.41
C ARG A 48 -17.06 -5.95 -8.50
N GLU A 49 -17.87 -6.94 -8.84
CA GLU A 49 -19.20 -7.14 -8.24
C GLU A 49 -19.16 -8.04 -7.01
N GLU A 50 -18.19 -8.96 -6.93
CA GLU A 50 -18.02 -9.89 -5.81
C GLU A 50 -16.78 -9.53 -4.99
N GLY A 51 -15.61 -9.47 -5.64
CA GLY A 51 -14.33 -9.22 -4.94
C GLY A 51 -14.26 -7.85 -4.26
N HIS A 52 -14.68 -6.81 -4.98
CA HIS A 52 -14.84 -5.43 -4.47
C HIS A 52 -16.30 -4.98 -4.52
N GLY A 53 -17.21 -5.90 -4.18
CA GLY A 53 -18.65 -5.67 -4.24
C GLY A 53 -19.14 -4.48 -3.41
N ASP A 54 -18.41 -4.09 -2.38
CA ASP A 54 -18.65 -2.90 -1.55
C ASP A 54 -18.49 -1.58 -2.32
N LYS A 55 -17.76 -1.58 -3.44
CA LYS A 55 -17.47 -0.41 -4.29
C LYS A 55 -17.94 -0.57 -5.73
N LYS A 56 -18.76 -1.60 -6.04
CA LYS A 56 -19.11 -1.95 -7.41
C LYS A 56 -19.79 -0.82 -8.22
N ASP A 57 -20.47 0.09 -7.54
CA ASP A 57 -21.26 1.18 -8.14
C ASP A 57 -20.45 2.48 -8.33
N GLU A 58 -19.17 2.49 -7.96
CA GLU A 58 -18.33 3.67 -8.07
C GLU A 58 -17.98 4.02 -9.53
N PRO A 59 -17.95 5.32 -9.90
CA PRO A 59 -17.86 5.74 -11.30
C PRO A 59 -16.47 5.56 -11.93
N TRP A 60 -15.44 5.30 -11.13
CA TRP A 60 -14.06 5.17 -11.59
C TRP A 60 -13.74 3.78 -12.17
N TRP A 61 -14.65 2.80 -12.08
CA TRP A 61 -14.39 1.45 -12.61
C TRP A 61 -14.21 1.48 -14.14
N PRO A 62 -13.10 0.95 -14.66
CA PRO A 62 -12.98 0.63 -16.08
C PRO A 62 -14.15 -0.24 -16.57
N LYS A 63 -14.64 0.01 -17.77
CA LYS A 63 -15.72 -0.80 -18.35
C LYS A 63 -15.22 -2.11 -18.96
N MET A 64 -13.90 -2.25 -19.11
CA MET A 64 -13.22 -3.40 -19.74
C MET A 64 -13.75 -3.68 -21.15
N ARG A 65 -13.84 -2.64 -21.98
CA ARG A 65 -14.31 -2.74 -23.38
C ARG A 65 -13.21 -2.45 -24.40
N THR A 66 -12.10 -1.86 -23.96
CA THR A 66 -11.00 -1.45 -24.85
C THR A 66 -9.69 -2.09 -24.44
N VAL A 67 -8.79 -2.29 -25.41
CA VAL A 67 -7.42 -2.76 -25.17
C VAL A 67 -6.69 -1.79 -24.24
N LYS A 68 -7.00 -0.48 -24.33
CA LYS A 68 -6.43 0.54 -23.45
C LYS A 68 -6.85 0.32 -21.98
N GLU A 69 -8.12 0.04 -21.71
CA GLU A 69 -8.61 -0.26 -20.36
C GLU A 69 -7.98 -1.55 -19.81
N LEU A 70 -7.85 -2.59 -20.64
CA LEU A 70 -7.18 -3.84 -20.26
C LEU A 70 -5.72 -3.58 -19.86
N ILE A 71 -4.95 -2.89 -20.71
CA ILE A 71 -3.55 -2.55 -20.43
C ILE A 71 -3.44 -1.76 -19.13
N GLN A 72 -4.29 -0.75 -18.95
CA GLN A 72 -4.27 0.08 -17.74
C GLN A 72 -4.58 -0.76 -16.50
N THR A 73 -5.59 -1.61 -16.55
CA THR A 73 -6.00 -2.47 -15.44
C THR A 73 -4.90 -3.45 -15.06
N CYS A 74 -4.35 -4.20 -16.02
CA CYS A 74 -3.25 -5.14 -15.77
C CYS A 74 -2.01 -4.42 -15.23
N THR A 75 -1.69 -3.24 -15.76
CA THR A 75 -0.56 -2.44 -15.26
C THR A 75 -0.74 -2.08 -13.79
N ILE A 76 -1.94 -1.63 -13.39
CA ILE A 76 -2.24 -1.27 -11.99
C ILE A 76 -2.13 -2.50 -11.09
N ILE A 77 -2.73 -3.63 -11.48
CA ILE A 77 -2.69 -4.87 -10.67
C ILE A 77 -1.24 -5.31 -10.44
N ILE A 78 -0.43 -5.37 -11.51
CA ILE A 78 0.97 -5.79 -11.41
C ILE A 78 1.78 -4.79 -10.57
N TRP A 79 1.57 -3.48 -10.76
CA TRP A 79 2.27 -2.45 -10.00
C TRP A 79 1.93 -2.51 -8.50
N VAL A 80 0.65 -2.68 -8.15
CA VAL A 80 0.21 -2.83 -6.75
C VAL A 80 0.87 -4.05 -6.11
N ALA A 81 0.86 -5.19 -6.79
CA ALA A 81 1.42 -6.44 -6.28
C ALA A 81 2.95 -6.44 -6.17
N SER A 82 3.64 -5.59 -6.96
CA SER A 82 5.10 -5.55 -7.03
C SER A 82 5.69 -4.29 -6.41
N ALA A 83 5.78 -3.20 -7.17
CA ALA A 83 6.46 -1.97 -6.80
C ALA A 83 5.84 -1.31 -5.56
N LEU A 84 4.51 -1.20 -5.50
CA LEU A 84 3.84 -0.62 -4.33
C LEU A 84 4.07 -1.48 -3.09
N HIS A 85 3.82 -2.79 -3.18
CA HIS A 85 4.06 -3.72 -2.08
C HIS A 85 5.51 -3.63 -1.58
N ALA A 86 6.49 -3.68 -2.48
CA ALA A 86 7.91 -3.56 -2.14
C ALA A 86 8.24 -2.23 -1.44
N ALA A 87 7.70 -1.11 -1.93
CA ALA A 87 7.95 0.22 -1.39
C ALA A 87 7.43 0.38 0.05
N VAL A 88 6.29 -0.22 0.38
CA VAL A 88 5.69 -0.12 1.73
C VAL A 88 6.11 -1.25 2.68
N ASN A 89 6.61 -2.37 2.14
CA ASN A 89 6.96 -3.56 2.92
C ASN A 89 8.44 -3.60 3.31
N PHE A 90 9.36 -3.53 2.34
CA PHE A 90 10.78 -3.79 2.63
C PHE A 90 11.46 -2.71 3.46
N GLY A 91 10.85 -1.53 3.56
CA GLY A 91 11.28 -0.47 4.47
C GLY A 91 10.80 -0.65 5.92
N GLN A 92 9.91 -1.60 6.21
CA GLN A 92 9.32 -1.75 7.54
C GLN A 92 10.39 -1.96 8.62
N TYR A 93 11.20 -3.02 8.53
CA TYR A 93 12.22 -3.27 9.55
C TYR A 93 13.38 -2.25 9.52
N PRO A 94 13.94 -1.85 8.36
CA PRO A 94 15.01 -0.85 8.32
C PRO A 94 14.65 0.48 8.99
N TYR A 95 13.38 0.92 8.93
CA TYR A 95 12.94 2.17 9.57
C TYR A 95 12.25 1.94 10.92
N ALA A 96 11.44 0.90 11.07
CA ALA A 96 10.65 0.66 12.28
C ALA A 96 11.30 -0.29 13.29
N GLY A 97 12.43 -0.93 12.93
CA GLY A 97 13.19 -1.80 13.82
C GLY A 97 13.81 -1.05 15.00
N TYR A 98 14.07 0.25 14.84
CA TYR A 98 14.35 1.16 15.95
C TYR A 98 13.06 1.88 16.36
N LEU A 99 12.43 1.42 17.44
CA LEU A 99 11.09 1.84 17.85
C LEU A 99 10.89 3.36 17.97
N PRO A 100 11.83 4.13 18.53
CA PRO A 100 11.68 5.58 18.58
C PRO A 100 11.50 6.26 17.22
N ASN A 101 11.99 5.64 16.14
CA ASN A 101 11.88 6.18 14.78
C ASN A 101 10.48 5.94 14.16
N ARG A 102 9.72 4.94 14.61
CA ARG A 102 8.35 4.69 14.12
C ARG A 102 7.48 4.01 15.19
N PRO A 103 7.03 4.75 16.22
CA PRO A 103 6.19 4.20 17.27
C PRO A 103 4.83 3.77 16.71
N THR A 104 4.30 2.64 17.19
CA THR A 104 3.00 2.11 16.74
C THR A 104 1.85 2.51 17.65
N ILE A 105 2.15 2.89 18.90
CA ILE A 105 1.17 3.34 19.91
C ILE A 105 1.73 4.50 20.71
N SER A 106 0.88 5.48 20.99
CA SER A 106 1.08 6.47 22.06
C SER A 106 0.11 6.19 23.21
N ARG A 107 0.62 6.09 24.44
CA ARG A 107 -0.12 5.65 25.64
C ARG A 107 -0.77 6.77 26.43
N ARG A 108 -0.27 8.00 26.30
CA ARG A 108 -0.68 9.17 27.05
C ARG A 108 -0.82 10.38 26.11
N PHE A 109 -1.72 11.30 26.46
CA PHE A 109 -1.79 12.60 25.82
C PHE A 109 -0.60 13.48 26.24
N MET A 110 -0.45 14.63 25.57
CA MET A 110 0.53 15.63 25.98
C MET A 110 0.23 16.08 27.42
N PRO A 111 1.21 16.04 28.35
CA PRO A 111 0.99 16.49 29.72
C PRO A 111 0.76 18.01 29.77
N GLU A 112 -0.07 18.47 30.72
CA GLU A 112 -0.39 19.88 30.94
C GLU A 112 0.62 20.56 31.88
N GLU A 113 0.78 21.88 31.75
CA GLU A 113 1.68 22.64 32.63
C GLU A 113 1.30 22.48 34.10
N GLY A 114 2.28 22.10 34.93
CA GLY A 114 2.11 21.90 36.36
C GLY A 114 1.77 20.46 36.79
N THR A 115 1.62 19.50 35.85
CA THR A 115 1.51 18.08 36.21
C THR A 115 2.88 17.43 36.45
N PRO A 116 2.96 16.32 37.22
CA PRO A 116 4.20 15.57 37.40
C PRO A 116 4.83 15.09 36.08
N GLU A 117 4.01 14.69 35.13
CA GLU A 117 4.43 14.21 33.81
C GLU A 117 5.02 15.35 32.95
N TYR A 118 4.55 16.59 33.14
CA TYR A 118 5.12 17.76 32.46
C TYR A 118 6.51 18.11 33.00
N GLU A 119 6.72 17.97 34.31
CA GLU A 119 8.04 18.13 34.92
C GLU A 119 9.00 16.97 34.56
N GLU A 120 8.48 15.74 34.41
CA GLU A 120 9.25 14.62 33.85
C GLU A 120 9.69 14.90 32.41
N LEU A 121 8.78 15.39 31.56
CA LEU A 121 9.13 15.75 30.18
C LEU A 121 10.24 16.82 30.12
N LYS A 122 10.20 17.82 31.00
CA LYS A 122 11.25 18.86 31.08
C LYS A 122 12.60 18.30 31.54
N SER A 123 12.58 17.45 32.55
CA SER A 123 13.79 16.96 33.21
C SER A 123 14.42 15.76 32.49
N ASN A 124 13.61 14.91 31.86
CA ASN A 124 14.04 13.71 31.15
C ASN A 124 13.11 13.39 29.95
N PRO A 125 13.26 14.11 28.83
CA PRO A 125 12.39 13.95 27.66
C PRO A 125 12.52 12.56 27.01
N ASP A 126 13.69 11.92 27.06
CA ASP A 126 13.90 10.59 26.51
C ASP A 126 13.07 9.54 27.26
N LYS A 127 13.07 9.62 28.61
CA LYS A 127 12.24 8.75 29.45
C LYS A 127 10.75 8.98 29.17
N ALA A 128 10.31 10.24 29.13
CA ALA A 128 8.92 10.57 28.83
C ALA A 128 8.49 10.04 27.45
N PHE A 129 9.37 10.15 26.45
CA PHE A 129 9.14 9.64 25.11
C PHE A 129 9.03 8.10 25.07
N LEU A 130 9.91 7.38 25.77
CA LEU A 130 9.90 5.91 25.82
C LEU A 130 8.74 5.33 26.65
N GLU A 131 8.33 6.00 27.72
CA GLU A 131 7.14 5.60 28.47
C GLU A 131 5.87 5.77 27.65
N ASN A 132 5.76 6.88 26.91
CA ASN A 132 4.60 7.16 26.08
C ASN A 132 4.52 6.22 24.86
N ASN A 133 5.63 5.96 24.19
CA ASN A 133 5.65 5.21 22.94
C ASN A 133 5.90 3.72 23.17
N HIS A 134 5.02 2.85 22.67
CA HIS A 134 5.15 1.39 22.81
C HIS A 134 4.97 0.67 21.48
N CYS A 135 5.46 -0.56 21.42
CA CYS A 135 5.11 -1.51 20.38
C CYS A 135 4.69 -2.85 21.00
N PRO A 136 3.43 -3.29 20.84
CA PRO A 136 2.97 -4.59 21.34
C PRO A 136 3.74 -5.77 20.73
N ALA A 137 4.26 -5.62 19.50
CA ALA A 137 5.00 -6.68 18.81
C ALA A 137 6.42 -6.92 19.38
N ALA A 138 6.90 -6.03 20.26
CA ALA A 138 8.15 -6.22 21.01
C ALA A 138 7.91 -6.80 22.42
N ASP A 139 6.65 -7.04 22.80
CA ASP A 139 6.30 -7.72 24.03
C ASP A 139 6.48 -9.23 23.85
N PRO A 140 7.37 -9.89 24.63
CA PRO A 140 7.59 -11.33 24.57
C PRO A 140 6.33 -12.17 24.80
N SER A 141 5.28 -11.61 25.41
CA SER A 141 4.03 -12.31 25.69
C SER A 141 3.22 -12.68 24.43
N TRP A 142 3.52 -12.08 23.27
CA TRP A 142 2.86 -12.33 22.00
C TRP A 142 3.61 -13.28 21.06
N HIS A 143 4.73 -13.88 21.50
CA HIS A 143 5.33 -14.98 20.76
C HIS A 143 4.47 -16.24 20.95
N LEU A 144 3.75 -16.64 19.89
CA LEU A 144 3.09 -17.93 19.84
C LEU A 144 4.14 -19.03 20.13
N PRO A 145 3.87 -19.96 21.05
CA PRO A 145 4.75 -21.10 21.25
C PRO A 145 4.76 -21.90 19.94
N TYR A 146 5.95 -22.08 19.38
CA TYR A 146 6.19 -23.09 18.34
C TYR A 146 5.97 -24.49 18.91
#